data_AF-A0A1N6M5F8-F1
#
_entry.id   AF-A0A1N6M5F8-F1
#
_cell.length_a   1.000
_cell.length_b   1.000
_cell.length_c   1.000
_cell.angle_alpha   90.00
_cell.angle_beta   90.00
_cell.angle_gamma   90.00
#
_symmetry.space_group_name_H-M   'P 1'
#
loop_
_entity.id
_entity.type
_entity.pdbx_description
1 polymer ?
#
loop_
_entity_poly.entity_id
_entity_poly.type
_entity_poly.pdbx_seq_one_letter_code
_entity_poly.pdbx_strand_id
1 'polypeptide(L)'
;MWENVKSLIASAAPLVGGLLAGPAGSSVGALIADKLGVEHTPEAIEAELKSHPEALLKIKQMESDERVELRKIKLQETSLLLGYEQSKLADTQDARKQHKDHWMPWALTLILAVMVGGMFAALFFGDVPENYSQVLIMIAGTVLGAFSTGIAYWLGSSQGSLIKGKQLAGGVNGK
;
A
#
# COMPACT_ATOMS: atom_id res chain seq x y z
N MET A 1 -27.84 19.70 29.79
CA MET A 1 -28.65 20.37 28.75
C MET A 1 -28.34 19.85 27.35
N TRP A 2 -27.08 19.62 26.95
CA TRP A 2 -26.75 19.06 25.62
C TRP A 2 -27.20 17.61 25.35
N GLU A 3 -27.45 16.79 26.38
CA GLU A 3 -27.75 15.36 26.22
C GLU A 3 -29.07 15.08 25.45
N ASN A 4 -30.08 15.95 25.61
CA ASN A 4 -31.37 15.78 24.91
C ASN A 4 -31.25 16.14 23.43
N VAL A 5 -30.62 17.28 23.13
CA VAL A 5 -30.28 17.73 21.77
C VAL A 5 -29.42 16.69 21.06
N LYS A 6 -28.42 16.16 21.76
CA LYS A 6 -27.54 15.08 21.27
C LYS A 6 -28.32 13.81 20.94
N SER A 7 -29.22 13.36 21.81
CA SER A 7 -30.02 12.15 21.56
C SER A 7 -30.89 12.30 20.30
N LEU A 8 -31.53 13.46 20.14
CA LEU A 8 -32.33 13.79 18.96
C LEU A 8 -31.48 13.85 17.68
N ILE A 9 -30.36 14.58 17.71
CA ILE A 9 -29.49 14.75 16.54
C ILE A 9 -28.74 13.44 16.21
N ALA A 10 -28.22 12.71 17.20
CA ALA A 10 -27.52 11.45 16.97
C ALA A 10 -28.40 10.36 16.35
N SER A 11 -29.72 10.40 16.59
CA SER A 11 -30.67 9.46 15.98
C SER A 11 -30.89 9.73 14.47
N ALA A 12 -30.82 10.99 14.04
CA ALA A 12 -31.05 11.42 12.66
C ALA A 12 -29.75 11.59 11.86
N ALA A 13 -28.69 12.00 12.54
CA ALA A 13 -27.40 12.42 12.03
C ALA A 13 -26.26 11.95 12.98
N PRO A 14 -25.82 10.68 12.88
CA PRO A 14 -24.86 10.08 13.82
C PRO A 14 -23.47 10.73 13.84
N LEU A 15 -22.95 11.22 12.70
CA LEU A 15 -21.63 11.87 12.70
C LEU A 15 -21.69 13.22 13.39
N VAL A 16 -22.72 14.00 13.07
CA VAL A 16 -22.92 15.33 13.66
C VAL A 16 -23.21 15.20 15.16
N GLY A 17 -24.05 14.23 15.56
CA GLY A 17 -24.31 13.91 16.96
C GLY A 17 -23.08 13.41 17.73
N GLY A 18 -22.20 12.65 17.09
CA GLY A 18 -20.93 12.22 17.66
C GLY A 18 -19.94 13.37 17.86
N LEU A 19 -19.88 14.31 16.91
CA LEU A 19 -19.04 15.50 17.02
C LEU A 19 -19.57 16.51 18.06
N LEU A 20 -20.90 16.65 18.16
CA LEU A 20 -21.60 17.37 19.24
C LEU A 20 -21.28 16.81 20.64
N ALA A 21 -21.05 15.51 20.75
CA ALA A 21 -20.69 14.84 22.01
C ALA A 21 -19.19 14.90 22.34
N GLY A 22 -18.36 15.36 21.40
CA GLY A 22 -16.91 15.45 21.55
C GLY A 22 -16.44 16.79 22.10
N PRO A 23 -15.12 16.97 22.32
CA PRO A 23 -14.53 18.24 22.78
C PRO A 23 -14.77 19.41 21.80
N ALA A 24 -15.12 19.13 20.55
CA ALA A 24 -15.52 20.12 19.54
C ALA A 24 -17.05 20.36 19.52
N GLY A 25 -17.81 19.85 20.49
CA GLY A 25 -19.28 19.88 20.43
C GLY A 25 -19.88 21.28 20.46
N SER A 26 -19.23 22.23 21.14
CA SER A 26 -19.67 23.63 21.19
C SER A 26 -19.53 24.34 19.84
N SER A 27 -18.47 24.07 19.07
CA SER A 27 -18.29 24.67 17.74
C SER A 27 -19.25 24.07 16.71
N VAL A 28 -19.50 22.76 16.79
CA VAL A 28 -20.48 22.09 15.93
C VAL A 28 -21.91 22.54 16.27
N GLY A 29 -22.23 22.71 17.56
CA GLY A 29 -23.49 23.30 17.99
C GLY A 29 -23.69 24.72 17.47
N ALA A 30 -22.63 25.53 17.41
CA ALA A 30 -22.70 26.87 16.84
C ALA A 30 -23.01 26.86 15.34
N LEU A 31 -22.38 25.97 14.56
CA LEU A 31 -22.65 25.82 13.11
C LEU A 31 -24.07 25.34 12.81
N ILE A 32 -24.60 24.47 13.67
CA ILE A 32 -25.98 23.99 13.55
C ILE A 32 -26.96 25.12 13.85
N ALA A 33 -26.71 25.90 14.91
CA ALA A 33 -27.49 27.09 15.24
C ALA A 33 -27.49 28.13 14.11
N ASP A 34 -26.33 28.41 13.49
CA ASP A 34 -26.23 29.29 12.30
C ASP A 34 -27.07 28.78 11.12
N LYS A 35 -27.04 27.47 10.86
CA LYS A 35 -27.81 26.86 9.76
C LYS A 35 -29.32 26.82 10.03
N LEU A 36 -29.72 26.75 11.28
CA LEU A 36 -31.11 26.77 11.73
C LEU A 36 -31.63 28.21 11.94
N GLY A 37 -30.74 29.20 12.07
CA GLY A 37 -31.09 30.58 12.34
C GLY A 37 -31.55 30.83 13.77
N VAL A 38 -31.10 30.00 14.72
CA VAL A 38 -31.47 30.07 16.13
C VAL A 38 -30.28 30.48 16.99
N GLU A 39 -30.55 30.85 18.23
CA GLU A 39 -29.50 31.19 19.19
C GLU A 39 -28.57 29.99 19.40
N HIS A 40 -27.27 30.26 19.61
CA HIS A 40 -26.24 29.24 19.84
C HIS A 40 -26.34 28.62 21.26
N THR A 41 -27.55 28.33 21.71
CA THR A 41 -27.85 27.70 22.99
C THR A 41 -28.50 26.34 22.75
N PRO A 42 -28.15 25.30 23.54
CA PRO A 42 -28.76 23.98 23.41
C PRO A 42 -30.28 24.03 23.57
N GLU A 43 -30.79 24.94 24.39
CA GLU A 43 -32.23 25.12 24.62
C GLU A 43 -32.96 25.63 23.39
N ALA A 44 -32.38 26.61 22.67
CA ALA A 44 -32.96 27.15 21.44
C ALA A 44 -32.96 26.11 20.31
N ILE A 45 -31.86 25.35 20.19
CA ILE A 45 -31.76 24.25 19.22
C ILE A 45 -32.77 23.14 19.56
N GLU A 46 -32.93 22.78 20.84
CA GLU A 46 -33.92 21.77 21.26
C GLU A 46 -35.35 22.24 20.98
N ALA A 47 -35.67 23.51 21.25
CA ALA A 47 -36.97 24.10 20.98
C ALA A 47 -37.29 24.06 19.48
N GLU A 48 -36.32 24.44 18.64
CA GLU A 48 -36.44 24.44 17.18
C GLU A 48 -36.58 23.03 16.60
N LEU A 49 -35.83 22.06 17.11
CA LEU A 49 -35.94 20.66 16.70
C LEU A 49 -37.29 20.04 17.08
N LYS A 50 -37.93 20.52 18.16
CA LYS A 50 -39.26 20.08 18.60
C LYS A 50 -40.38 20.78 17.84
N SER A 51 -40.25 22.07 17.52
CA SER A 51 -41.24 22.85 16.78
C SER A 51 -41.21 22.54 15.28
N HIS A 52 -40.02 22.27 14.73
CA HIS A 52 -39.81 22.09 13.30
C HIS A 52 -39.09 20.76 12.99
N PRO A 53 -39.82 19.67 12.69
CA PRO A 53 -39.22 18.41 12.29
C PRO A 53 -38.40 18.51 10.98
N GLU A 54 -38.61 19.56 10.18
CA GLU A 54 -37.80 19.84 8.98
C GLU A 54 -36.35 20.24 9.30
N ALA A 55 -36.09 20.77 10.50
CA ALA A 55 -34.74 21.06 10.98
C ALA A 55 -33.85 19.80 10.99
N LEU A 56 -34.41 18.66 11.39
CA LEU A 56 -33.71 17.37 11.39
C LEU A 56 -33.37 16.89 9.98
N LEU A 57 -34.26 17.11 9.01
CA LEU A 57 -34.01 16.80 7.60
C LEU A 57 -32.85 17.63 7.04
N LYS A 58 -32.78 18.91 7.39
CA LYS A 58 -31.70 19.82 6.99
C LYS A 58 -30.34 19.40 7.56
N ILE A 59 -30.31 19.00 8.84
CA ILE A 59 -29.09 18.47 9.48
C ILE A 59 -28.66 17.14 8.84
N LYS A 60 -29.62 16.25 8.53
CA LYS A 60 -29.34 14.98 7.87
C LYS A 60 -28.82 15.15 6.44
N GLN A 61 -29.36 16.11 5.69
CA GLN A 61 -28.85 16.48 4.36
C GLN A 61 -27.42 16.99 4.45
N MET A 62 -27.13 17.88 5.41
CA MET A 62 -25.78 18.36 5.67
C MET A 62 -24.80 17.23 5.99
N GLU A 63 -25.17 16.27 6.85
CA GLU A 63 -24.33 15.09 7.11
C GLU A 63 -24.12 14.25 5.84
N SER A 64 -25.17 14.06 5.04
CA SER A 64 -25.09 13.28 3.81
C SER A 64 -24.13 13.92 2.80
N ASP A 65 -24.23 15.24 2.60
CA ASP A 65 -23.39 15.98 1.67
C ASP A 65 -21.92 15.94 2.10
N GLU A 66 -21.65 16.19 3.38
CA GLU A 66 -20.29 16.12 3.96
C GLU A 66 -19.72 14.70 3.84
N ARG A 67 -20.53 13.65 4.08
CA ARG A 67 -20.11 12.26 3.89
C ARG A 67 -19.73 11.96 2.45
N VAL A 68 -20.44 12.53 1.47
CA VAL A 68 -20.09 12.37 0.06
C VAL A 68 -18.77 13.06 -0.24
N GLU A 69 -18.54 14.27 0.28
CA GLU A 69 -17.30 15.01 0.11
C GLU A 69 -16.10 14.29 0.74
N LEU A 70 -16.22 13.85 2.00
CA LEU A 70 -15.19 13.06 2.66
C LEU A 70 -14.88 11.76 1.92
N ARG A 71 -15.91 11.09 1.38
CA ARG A 71 -15.72 9.90 0.55
C ARG A 71 -15.00 10.22 -0.75
N LYS A 72 -15.32 11.35 -1.40
CA LYS A 72 -14.60 11.80 -2.61
C LYS A 72 -13.13 12.10 -2.32
N ILE A 73 -12.84 12.81 -1.23
CA ILE A 73 -11.47 13.11 -0.81
C ILE A 73 -10.70 11.81 -0.57
N LYS A 74 -11.30 10.84 0.15
CA LYS A 74 -10.68 9.53 0.40
C LYS A 74 -10.42 8.75 -0.89
N LEU A 75 -11.35 8.78 -1.85
CA LEU A 75 -11.16 8.15 -3.16
C LEU A 75 -10.04 8.83 -3.95
N GLN A 76 -9.97 10.17 -3.90
CA GLN A 76 -8.92 10.93 -4.57
C GLN A 76 -7.54 10.62 -3.96
N GLU A 77 -7.41 10.59 -2.64
CA GLU A 77 -6.19 10.17 -1.95
C GLU A 77 -5.76 8.77 -2.38
N THR A 78 -6.70 7.82 -2.38
CA THR A 78 -6.44 6.44 -2.82
C THR A 78 -5.97 6.40 -4.27
N SER A 79 -6.60 7.18 -5.16
CA SER A 79 -6.21 7.25 -6.57
C SER A 79 -4.81 7.83 -6.77
N LEU A 80 -4.43 8.83 -5.97
CA LEU A 80 -3.09 9.43 -6.01
C LEU A 80 -2.03 8.43 -5.53
N LEU A 81 -2.30 7.70 -4.44
CA LEU A 81 -1.41 6.65 -3.94
C LEU A 81 -1.21 5.54 -4.98
N LEU A 82 -2.30 5.07 -5.62
CA LEU A 82 -2.22 4.08 -6.69
C LEU A 82 -1.43 4.61 -7.89
N GLY A 83 -1.61 5.86 -8.28
CA GLY A 83 -0.85 6.50 -9.35
C GLY A 83 0.65 6.61 -9.05
N TYR A 84 1.00 6.94 -7.81
CA TYR A 84 2.39 6.95 -7.35
C TYR A 84 3.03 5.56 -7.38
N GLU A 85 2.33 4.54 -6.88
CA GLU A 85 2.81 3.15 -6.93
C GLU A 85 2.98 2.66 -8.37
N GLN A 86 2.01 2.95 -9.25
CA GLN A 86 2.11 2.62 -10.68
C GLN A 86 3.31 3.29 -11.33
N SER A 87 3.58 4.57 -11.02
CA SER A 87 4.73 5.30 -11.57
C SER A 87 6.05 4.69 -11.10
N LYS A 88 6.17 4.31 -9.82
CA LYS A 88 7.35 3.61 -9.29
C LYS A 88 7.52 2.21 -9.93
N LEU A 89 6.43 1.49 -10.15
CA LEU A 89 6.46 0.21 -10.84
C LEU A 89 6.79 0.35 -12.34
N ALA A 90 6.38 1.44 -12.98
CA ALA A 90 6.73 1.76 -14.36
C ALA A 90 8.22 2.08 -14.46
N ASP A 91 8.75 2.94 -13.59
CA ASP A 91 10.17 3.31 -13.55
C ASP A 91 11.08 2.09 -13.32
N THR A 92 10.75 1.25 -12.34
CA THR A 92 11.50 -0.01 -12.11
C THR A 92 11.38 -1.01 -13.26
N GLN A 93 10.25 -1.03 -13.98
CA GLN A 93 10.10 -1.85 -15.18
C GLN A 93 10.87 -1.27 -16.35
N ASP A 94 10.94 0.04 -16.49
CA ASP A 94 11.63 0.71 -17.58
C ASP A 94 13.15 0.59 -17.42
N ALA A 95 13.67 0.75 -16.20
CA ALA A 95 15.05 0.41 -15.86
C ALA A 95 15.38 -1.05 -16.22
N ARG A 96 14.47 -2.00 -15.96
CA ARG A 96 14.66 -3.39 -16.38
C ARG A 96 14.64 -3.54 -17.90
N LYS A 97 13.79 -2.82 -18.63
CA LYS A 97 13.72 -2.89 -20.11
C LYS A 97 14.98 -2.30 -20.76
N GLN A 98 15.47 -1.18 -20.27
CA GLN A 98 16.69 -0.54 -20.80
C GLN A 98 17.95 -1.38 -20.56
N HIS A 99 17.97 -2.25 -19.55
CA HIS A 99 19.10 -3.15 -19.28
C HIS A 99 18.94 -4.58 -19.83
N LYS A 100 17.86 -4.91 -20.55
CA LYS A 100 17.65 -6.27 -21.12
C LYS A 100 18.66 -6.65 -22.20
N ASP A 101 19.08 -5.69 -23.01
CA ASP A 101 19.94 -5.95 -24.18
C ASP A 101 21.43 -5.70 -23.89
N HIS A 102 21.79 -5.41 -22.63
CA HIS A 102 23.19 -5.33 -22.28
C HIS A 102 23.80 -6.73 -22.29
N TRP A 103 24.91 -6.90 -22.99
CA TRP A 103 25.66 -8.15 -23.07
C TRP A 103 26.31 -8.58 -21.72
N MET A 104 26.28 -7.70 -20.72
CA MET A 104 26.91 -7.90 -19.41
C MET A 104 26.39 -9.12 -18.62
N PRO A 105 25.06 -9.36 -18.47
CA PRO A 105 24.56 -10.44 -17.63
C PRO A 105 24.98 -11.83 -18.12
N TRP A 106 24.90 -12.09 -19.44
CA TRP A 106 25.29 -13.40 -19.98
C TRP A 106 26.82 -13.57 -19.95
N ALA A 107 27.59 -12.54 -20.27
CA ALA A 107 29.05 -12.59 -20.21
C ALA A 107 29.57 -12.83 -18.78
N LEU A 108 29.00 -12.14 -17.77
CA LEU A 108 29.34 -12.36 -16.36
C LEU A 108 29.00 -13.78 -15.91
N THR A 109 27.82 -14.31 -16.29
CA THR A 109 27.48 -15.71 -15.95
C THR A 109 28.42 -16.72 -16.58
N LEU A 110 28.86 -16.50 -17.82
CA LEU A 110 29.76 -17.39 -18.53
C LEU A 110 31.17 -17.35 -17.90
N ILE A 111 31.68 -16.14 -17.61
CA ILE A 111 32.98 -15.96 -16.93
C ILE A 111 32.96 -16.62 -15.53
N LEU A 112 31.89 -16.43 -14.75
CA LEU A 112 31.74 -17.07 -13.44
C LEU A 112 31.65 -18.60 -13.55
N ALA A 113 30.89 -19.12 -14.52
CA ALA A 113 30.79 -20.56 -14.76
C ALA A 113 32.14 -21.17 -15.15
N VAL A 114 32.91 -20.49 -16.02
CA VAL A 114 34.26 -20.91 -16.41
C VAL A 114 35.23 -20.84 -15.23
N MET A 115 35.16 -19.80 -14.40
CA MET A 115 36.02 -19.66 -13.22
C MET A 115 35.76 -20.78 -12.19
N VAL A 116 34.49 -21.07 -11.90
CA VAL A 116 34.12 -22.15 -10.97
C VAL A 116 34.45 -23.52 -11.57
N GLY A 117 34.11 -23.77 -12.84
CA GLY A 117 34.44 -25.01 -13.52
C GLY A 117 35.95 -25.25 -13.63
N GLY A 118 36.72 -24.20 -13.89
CA GLY A 118 38.18 -24.23 -13.92
C GLY A 118 38.79 -24.53 -12.55
N MET A 119 38.23 -23.98 -11.47
CA MET A 119 38.65 -24.31 -10.10
C MET A 119 38.42 -25.80 -9.78
N PHE A 120 37.25 -26.33 -10.13
CA PHE A 120 36.97 -27.77 -9.94
C PHE A 120 37.87 -28.64 -10.82
N ALA A 121 38.08 -28.28 -12.09
CA ALA A 121 38.99 -29.02 -12.97
C ALA A 121 40.43 -29.04 -12.42
N ALA A 122 40.93 -27.91 -11.92
CA ALA A 122 42.25 -27.83 -11.29
C ALA A 122 42.34 -28.72 -10.04
N LEU A 123 41.26 -28.88 -9.28
CA LEU A 123 41.21 -29.76 -8.11
C LEU A 123 41.17 -31.25 -8.48
N PHE A 124 40.51 -31.61 -9.59
CA PHE A 124 40.42 -33.01 -10.06
C PHE A 124 41.68 -33.49 -10.78
N PHE A 125 42.38 -32.60 -11.48
CA PHE A 125 43.54 -32.96 -12.31
C PHE A 125 44.90 -32.47 -11.77
N GLY A 126 44.91 -31.67 -10.70
CA GLY A 126 46.13 -31.16 -10.08
C GLY A 126 46.52 -31.96 -8.83
N ASP A 127 47.83 -32.22 -8.66
CA ASP A 127 48.36 -32.84 -7.45
C ASP A 127 48.30 -31.84 -6.28
N VAL A 128 47.33 -32.03 -5.40
CA VAL A 128 47.13 -31.20 -4.21
C VAL A 128 48.01 -31.69 -3.07
N PRO A 129 48.89 -30.85 -2.49
CA PRO A 129 49.67 -31.24 -1.33
C PRO A 129 48.78 -31.31 -0.07
N GLU A 130 48.97 -32.34 0.77
CA GLU A 130 48.10 -32.69 1.90
C GLU A 130 47.87 -31.56 2.92
N ASN A 131 48.83 -30.64 3.05
CA ASN A 131 48.74 -29.48 3.94
C ASN A 131 47.64 -28.47 3.53
N TYR A 132 47.16 -28.50 2.29
CA TYR A 132 46.12 -27.60 1.80
C TYR A 132 44.74 -28.26 1.63
N SER A 133 44.63 -29.58 1.80
CA SER A 133 43.39 -30.34 1.60
C SER A 133 42.21 -29.80 2.43
N GLN A 134 42.45 -29.47 3.71
CA GLN A 134 41.42 -28.91 4.60
C GLN A 134 40.89 -27.56 4.09
N VAL A 135 41.80 -26.68 3.64
CA VAL A 135 41.47 -25.35 3.13
C VAL A 135 40.70 -25.44 1.81
N LEU A 136 41.10 -26.36 0.93
CA LEU A 136 40.44 -26.58 -0.35
C LEU A 136 39.04 -27.18 -0.19
N ILE A 137 38.84 -28.11 0.74
CA ILE A 137 37.51 -28.66 1.07
C ILE A 137 36.59 -27.55 1.60
N MET A 138 37.11 -26.66 2.46
CA MET A 138 36.34 -25.53 2.99
C MET A 138 35.92 -24.56 1.87
N ILE A 139 36.84 -24.19 0.98
CA ILE A 139 36.56 -23.31 -0.17
C ILE A 139 35.55 -23.97 -1.13
N ALA A 140 35.72 -25.26 -1.43
CA ALA A 140 34.78 -26.01 -2.27
C ALA A 140 33.36 -26.02 -1.68
N GLY A 141 33.24 -26.20 -0.36
CA GLY A 141 31.96 -26.10 0.36
C GLY A 141 31.31 -24.72 0.27
N THR A 142 32.09 -23.64 0.45
CA THR A 142 31.60 -22.27 0.30
C THR A 142 31.15 -21.97 -1.13
N VAL A 143 31.89 -22.42 -2.14
CA VAL A 143 31.55 -22.25 -3.56
C VAL A 143 30.28 -23.01 -3.91
N LEU A 144 30.12 -24.25 -3.43
CA LEU A 144 28.89 -25.02 -3.61
C LEU A 144 27.67 -24.33 -2.98
N GLY A 145 27.85 -23.74 -1.79
CA GLY A 145 26.83 -22.94 -1.11
C GLY A 145 26.43 -21.69 -1.91
N ALA A 146 27.41 -20.93 -2.41
CA ALA A 146 27.17 -19.76 -3.25
C ALA A 146 26.54 -20.12 -4.61
N PHE A 147 26.86 -21.28 -5.16
CA PHE A 147 26.22 -21.78 -6.37
C PHE A 147 24.75 -22.15 -6.12
N SER A 148 24.44 -22.79 -4.99
CA SER A 148 23.07 -23.11 -4.59
C SER A 148 22.20 -21.86 -4.42
N THR A 149 22.72 -20.81 -3.79
CA THR A 149 22.00 -19.52 -3.68
C THR A 149 21.81 -18.85 -5.04
N GLY A 150 22.80 -18.96 -5.95
CA GLY A 150 22.67 -18.51 -7.34
C GLY A 150 21.57 -19.22 -8.11
N ILE A 151 21.47 -20.55 -8.00
CA ILE A 151 20.39 -21.34 -8.60
C ILE A 151 19.02 -20.92 -8.03
N ALA A 152 18.92 -20.76 -6.71
CA ALA A 152 17.68 -20.33 -6.06
C ALA A 152 17.21 -18.95 -6.55
N TYR A 153 18.14 -18.00 -6.72
CA TYR A 153 17.85 -16.69 -7.30
C TYR A 153 17.36 -16.79 -8.76
N TRP A 154 18.00 -17.63 -9.58
CA TRP A 154 17.66 -17.78 -11.00
C TRP A 154 16.30 -18.45 -11.21
N LEU A 155 16.00 -19.49 -10.44
CA LEU A 155 14.70 -20.16 -10.45
C LEU A 155 13.59 -19.25 -9.88
N GLY A 156 13.86 -18.52 -8.80
CA GLY A 156 12.91 -17.59 -8.19
C GLY A 156 12.55 -16.41 -9.11
N SER A 157 13.54 -15.81 -9.75
CA SER A 157 13.33 -14.70 -10.70
C SER A 157 12.59 -15.13 -11.97
N SER A 158 12.81 -16.36 -12.44
CA SER A 158 12.09 -16.95 -13.58
C SER A 158 10.61 -17.20 -13.25
N GLN A 159 10.30 -17.80 -12.10
CA GLN A 159 8.92 -18.03 -11.65
C GLN A 159 8.16 -16.72 -11.42
N GLY A 160 8.81 -15.72 -10.82
CA GLY A 160 8.22 -14.39 -10.61
C GLY A 160 7.83 -13.70 -11.93
N SER A 161 8.61 -13.91 -12.99
CA SER A 161 8.32 -13.34 -14.31
C SER A 161 7.10 -14.01 -14.98
N LEU A 162 6.93 -15.32 -14.81
CA LEU A 162 5.78 -16.07 -15.33
C LEU A 162 4.47 -15.68 -14.63
N ILE A 163 4.49 -15.55 -13.29
CA ILE A 163 3.32 -15.15 -12.51
C ILE A 163 2.88 -13.73 -12.88
N LYS A 164 3.83 -12.81 -13.01
CA LYS A 164 3.54 -11.42 -13.42
C LYS A 164 2.94 -11.36 -14.82
N GLY A 165 3.44 -12.17 -15.76
CA GLY A 165 2.87 -12.27 -17.11
C GLY A 165 1.41 -12.76 -17.10
N LYS A 166 1.10 -13.77 -16.27
CA LYS A 166 -0.27 -14.30 -16.12
C LYS A 166 -1.22 -13.29 -15.47
N GLN A 167 -0.76 -12.54 -14.46
CA GLN A 167 -1.58 -11.51 -13.80
C GLN A 167 -1.90 -10.35 -14.76
N LEU A 168 -0.93 -9.94 -15.60
CA LEU A 168 -1.15 -8.91 -16.62
C LEU A 168 -2.08 -9.41 -17.74
N ALA A 169 -1.94 -10.66 -18.19
CA ALA A 169 -2.83 -11.24 -19.18
C ALA A 169 -4.26 -11.48 -18.65
N GLY A 170 -4.39 -11.90 -17.38
CA GLY A 170 -5.68 -12.11 -16.72
C GLY A 170 -6.44 -10.82 -16.40
N GLY A 171 -5.73 -9.72 -16.14
CA GLY A 171 -6.33 -8.40 -15.90
C GLY A 171 -6.90 -7.73 -17.16
N VAL A 172 -6.44 -8.11 -18.36
CA VAL A 172 -6.92 -7.55 -19.64
C VAL A 172 -8.24 -8.21 -20.11
N ASN A 173 -8.53 -9.45 -19.67
CA ASN A 173 -9.74 -10.19 -20.03
C ASN A 173 -10.90 -10.05 -19.03
N GLY A 174 -10.78 -9.17 -18.03
CA GLY A 174 -11.86 -8.85 -17.09
C GLY A 174 -12.73 -7.69 -17.59
N LYS A 175 -13.42 -7.87 -18.71
CA LYS A 175 -14.58 -7.06 -19.13
C LYS A 175 -15.71 -7.98 -19.52
#